data_AF-A0A251X662-F1
#
_entry.id   AF-A0A251X662-F1
#
_cell.length_a   1.000
_cell.length_b   1.000
_cell.length_c   1.000
_cell.angle_alpha   90.00
_cell.angle_beta   90.00
_cell.angle_gamma   90.00
#
_symmetry.space_group_name_H-M   'P 1'
#
loop_
_entity.id
_entity.type
_entity.pdbx_description
1 polymer ?
#
loop_
_entity_poly.entity_id
_entity_poly.type
_entity_poly.pdbx_seq_one_letter_code
_entity_poly.pdbx_strand_id
1 'polypeptide(L)'
;MAILRCPHCQFLKEVADAHLGKVAPCPKCQKPAKVVETVKLVNAAVTQFLELKKTQGELEQRLQKSQATLEQAIQKHILLNRERNLLKKELEQVKTELTTLQQQTTTSPPTVEEDIDTDQNYTEGYAFENQAYSEVLNDFKPIVQWFKQRQIIIEPNAKASDISGYFDEMAVMLGDNLALLEPLLEGIRYRQRKGYDKFNLELNPYIPKLCEI
;
A
#
# COMPACT_ATOMS: atom_id res chain seq x y z
N MET A 1 2.15 43.70 -37.46
CA MET A 1 2.40 44.21 -36.09
C MET A 1 3.12 43.13 -35.28
N ALA A 2 4.10 43.53 -34.48
CA ALA A 2 4.93 42.63 -33.71
C ALA A 2 4.79 42.89 -32.20
N ILE A 3 5.05 41.87 -31.38
CA ILE A 3 4.97 41.99 -29.93
C ILE A 3 6.25 41.48 -29.28
N LEU A 4 6.80 42.28 -28.37
CA LEU A 4 7.84 41.86 -27.46
C LEU A 4 7.17 41.25 -26.24
N ARG A 5 7.37 39.94 -26.04
CA ARG A 5 6.93 39.22 -24.84
C ARG A 5 8.15 38.75 -24.06
N CYS A 6 8.31 39.25 -22.83
CA CYS A 6 9.37 38.79 -21.96
C CYS A 6 8.97 37.48 -21.25
N PRO A 7 9.73 36.37 -21.37
CA PRO A 7 9.39 35.11 -20.70
C PRO A 7 9.60 35.17 -19.17
N HIS A 8 10.43 36.09 -18.68
CA HIS A 8 10.77 36.16 -17.26
C HIS A 8 9.78 36.96 -16.41
N CYS A 9 9.26 38.07 -16.94
CA CYS A 9 8.37 38.97 -16.18
C CYS A 9 7.01 39.20 -16.87
N GLN A 10 6.76 38.48 -17.97
CA GLN A 10 5.53 38.53 -18.76
C GLN A 10 5.17 39.92 -19.30
N PHE A 11 6.15 40.83 -19.35
CA PHE A 11 5.97 42.15 -19.96
C PHE A 11 5.63 42.01 -21.45
N LEU A 12 4.62 42.75 -21.90
CA LEU A 12 4.11 42.78 -23.26
C LEU A 12 4.14 44.22 -23.78
N LYS A 13 4.71 44.42 -24.96
CA LYS A 13 4.67 45.71 -25.67
C LYS A 13 4.62 45.49 -27.17
N GLU A 14 3.76 46.26 -27.83
CA GLU A 14 3.71 46.31 -29.28
C GLU A 14 4.93 47.05 -29.83
N VAL A 15 5.52 46.50 -30.88
CA VAL A 15 6.72 47.00 -31.53
C VAL A 15 6.50 46.98 -33.05
N ALA A 16 7.14 47.89 -33.77
CA ALA A 16 7.09 47.92 -35.22
C ALA A 16 7.62 46.62 -35.85
N ASP A 17 7.06 46.27 -37.01
CA ASP A 17 7.40 45.01 -37.72
C ASP A 17 8.87 44.92 -38.17
N ALA A 18 9.56 46.05 -38.28
CA ALA A 18 11.01 46.11 -38.54
C ALA A 18 11.87 45.40 -37.46
N HIS A 19 11.27 45.07 -36.31
CA HIS A 19 11.93 44.37 -35.22
C HIS A 19 11.54 42.89 -35.11
N LEU A 20 10.72 42.35 -36.03
CA LEU A 20 10.35 40.94 -36.05
C LEU A 20 11.58 40.03 -36.02
N GLY A 21 11.55 39.03 -35.14
CA GLY A 21 12.62 38.04 -34.98
C GLY A 21 13.85 38.54 -34.20
N LYS A 22 13.99 39.85 -33.95
CA LYS A 22 15.10 40.41 -33.18
C LYS A 22 14.91 40.16 -31.67
N VAL A 23 16.03 40.12 -30.96
CA VAL A 23 16.07 40.04 -29.50
C VAL A 23 16.35 41.44 -28.96
N ALA A 24 15.54 41.91 -28.02
CA ALA A 24 15.70 43.20 -27.36
C ALA A 24 15.60 43.04 -25.84
N PRO A 25 16.28 43.88 -25.06
CA PRO A 25 16.19 43.86 -23.60
C PRO A 25 14.78 44.29 -23.14
N CYS A 26 14.22 43.55 -22.19
CA CYS A 26 12.93 43.90 -21.60
C CYS A 26 13.04 45.20 -20.78
N PRO A 27 12.16 46.20 -20.97
CA PRO A 27 12.23 47.45 -20.21
C PRO A 27 11.92 47.27 -18.70
N LYS A 28 11.24 46.18 -18.32
CA LYS A 28 10.89 45.89 -16.92
C LYS A 28 11.98 45.14 -16.17
N CYS A 29 12.65 44.18 -16.80
CA CYS A 29 13.59 43.28 -16.12
C CYS A 29 14.96 43.16 -16.79
N GLN A 30 15.23 43.94 -17.85
CA GLN A 30 16.48 44.00 -18.64
C GLN A 30 16.96 42.70 -19.29
N LYS A 31 16.33 41.56 -19.00
CA LYS A 31 16.60 40.25 -19.62
C LYS A 31 16.22 40.25 -21.12
N PRO A 32 16.94 39.48 -21.96
CA PRO A 32 16.67 39.41 -23.39
C PRO A 32 15.29 38.79 -23.67
N ALA A 33 14.53 39.41 -24.55
CA ALA A 33 13.21 38.95 -25.00
C ALA A 33 13.12 39.02 -26.53
N LYS A 34 12.50 38.01 -27.15
CA LYS A 34 12.32 37.94 -28.59
C LYS A 34 11.04 38.67 -29.01
N VAL A 35 11.13 39.42 -30.11
CA VAL A 35 9.97 40.04 -30.75
C VAL A 35 9.36 39.04 -31.72
N VAL A 36 8.08 38.72 -31.52
CA VAL A 36 7.33 37.70 -32.25
C VAL A 36 6.16 38.35 -32.96
N GLU A 37 5.72 37.75 -34.06
CA GLU A 37 4.50 38.16 -34.75
C GLU A 37 3.27 37.92 -33.88
N THR A 38 2.39 38.92 -33.77
CA THR A 38 1.20 38.86 -32.89
C THR A 38 0.27 37.71 -33.26
N VAL A 39 -0.05 37.55 -34.55
CA VAL A 39 -0.98 36.51 -35.02
C VAL A 39 -0.46 35.10 -34.69
N LYS A 40 0.84 34.85 -34.90
CA LYS A 40 1.45 33.55 -34.55
C LYS A 40 1.39 33.28 -33.05
N LEU A 41 1.63 34.31 -32.23
CA LEU A 41 1.57 34.17 -30.77
C LEU A 41 0.14 33.90 -30.28
N VAL A 42 -0.85 34.62 -30.82
CA VAL A 42 -2.26 34.43 -30.48
C VAL A 42 -2.73 33.04 -30.90
N ASN A 43 -2.43 32.62 -32.12
CA ASN A 43 -2.79 31.27 -32.60
C ASN A 43 -2.19 30.18 -31.70
N ALA A 44 -0.90 30.29 -31.35
CA ALA A 44 -0.27 29.33 -30.44
C ALA A 44 -0.94 29.32 -29.05
N ALA A 45 -1.28 30.49 -28.50
CA ALA A 45 -1.96 30.60 -27.21
C ALA A 45 -3.38 30.01 -27.24
N VAL A 46 -4.13 30.24 -28.32
CA VAL A 46 -5.47 29.68 -28.51
C VAL A 46 -5.41 28.16 -28.64
N THR A 47 -4.46 27.62 -29.41
CA THR A 47 -4.26 26.16 -29.51
C THR A 47 -3.98 25.55 -28.14
N GLN A 48 -3.05 26.13 -27.36
CA GLN A 48 -2.75 25.65 -26.01
C GLN A 48 -3.97 25.74 -25.08
N PHE A 49 -4.75 26.80 -25.16
CA PHE A 49 -5.97 26.95 -24.35
C PHE A 49 -7.02 25.88 -24.69
N LEU A 50 -7.20 25.58 -25.97
CA LEU A 50 -8.14 24.53 -26.42
C LEU A 50 -7.69 23.15 -25.97
N GLU A 51 -6.39 22.84 -26.06
CA GLU A 51 -5.81 21.61 -25.52
C GLU A 51 -6.04 21.50 -24.02
N LEU A 52 -5.76 22.57 -23.25
CA LEU A 52 -6.00 22.60 -21.80
C LEU A 52 -7.49 22.42 -21.45
N LYS A 53 -8.40 22.98 -22.25
CA LYS A 53 -9.84 22.79 -22.05
C LYS A 53 -10.25 21.33 -22.30
N LYS A 54 -9.66 20.69 -23.30
CA LYS A 54 -9.88 19.28 -23.59
C LYS A 54 -9.39 18.39 -22.45
N THR A 55 -8.16 18.61 -21.99
CA THR A 55 -7.59 17.83 -20.87
C THR A 55 -8.37 18.04 -19.58
N GLN A 56 -8.88 19.25 -19.32
CA GLN A 56 -9.77 19.51 -18.19
C GLN A 56 -11.02 18.62 -18.25
N GLY A 57 -11.70 18.56 -19.39
CA GLY A 57 -12.87 17.71 -19.56
C GLY A 57 -12.56 16.22 -19.39
N GLU A 58 -11.41 15.76 -19.92
CA GLU A 58 -10.95 14.37 -19.73
C GLU A 58 -10.68 14.04 -18.25
N LEU A 59 -10.06 14.97 -17.50
CA LEU A 59 -9.80 14.81 -16.07
C LEU A 59 -11.10 14.77 -15.26
N GLU A 60 -12.04 15.67 -15.55
CA GLU A 60 -13.36 15.67 -14.91
C GLU A 60 -14.11 14.36 -15.17
N GLN A 61 -14.08 13.86 -16.41
CA GLN A 61 -14.70 12.58 -16.75
C GLN A 61 -14.02 11.40 -16.05
N ARG A 62 -12.68 11.40 -15.96
CA ARG A 62 -11.93 10.37 -15.23
C ARG A 62 -12.27 10.38 -13.74
N LEU A 63 -12.40 11.57 -13.16
CA LEU A 63 -12.79 11.75 -11.77
C LEU A 63 -14.20 11.21 -11.52
N GLN A 64 -15.18 11.56 -12.36
CA GLN A 64 -16.54 11.00 -12.29
C GLN A 64 -16.57 9.48 -12.39
N LYS A 65 -15.83 8.90 -13.35
CA LYS A 65 -15.71 7.43 -13.48
C LYS A 65 -15.14 6.81 -12.22
N SER A 66 -14.07 7.38 -11.66
CA SER A 66 -13.47 6.88 -10.42
C SER A 66 -14.43 6.95 -9.23
N GLN A 67 -15.21 8.03 -9.10
CA GLN A 67 -16.25 8.16 -8.09
C GLN A 67 -17.33 7.08 -8.24
N ALA A 68 -17.85 6.87 -9.46
CA ALA A 68 -18.84 5.83 -9.72
C ALA A 68 -18.30 4.42 -9.40
N THR A 69 -17.05 4.13 -9.75
CA THR A 69 -16.41 2.85 -9.40
C THR A 69 -16.30 2.68 -7.88
N LEU A 70 -15.93 3.73 -7.15
CA LEU A 70 -15.85 3.69 -5.69
C LEU A 70 -17.22 3.46 -5.06
N GLU A 71 -18.27 4.12 -5.53
CA GLU A 71 -19.63 3.91 -5.06
C GLU A 71 -20.09 2.46 -5.28
N GLN A 72 -19.84 1.91 -6.47
CA GLN A 72 -20.12 0.50 -6.77
C GLN A 72 -19.36 -0.45 -5.85
N ALA A 73 -18.07 -0.18 -5.58
CA ALA A 73 -17.26 -0.97 -4.68
C ALA A 73 -17.79 -0.93 -3.23
N ILE A 74 -18.20 0.24 -2.75
CA ILE A 74 -18.82 0.42 -1.43
C ILE A 74 -20.12 -0.38 -1.33
N GLN A 75 -20.99 -0.28 -2.33
CA GLN A 75 -22.25 -1.03 -2.38
C GLN A 75 -21.99 -2.55 -2.35
N LYS A 76 -21.03 -3.03 -3.14
CA LYS A 76 -20.62 -4.44 -3.15
C LYS A 76 -20.10 -4.87 -1.77
N HIS A 77 -19.27 -4.06 -1.12
CA HIS A 77 -18.72 -4.37 0.19
C HIS A 77 -19.82 -4.48 1.28
N ILE A 78 -20.84 -3.61 1.23
CA ILE A 78 -21.99 -3.67 2.15
C ILE A 78 -22.73 -5.01 2.00
N LEU A 79 -22.95 -5.47 0.76
CA LEU A 79 -23.63 -6.75 0.50
C LEU A 79 -22.80 -7.93 1.03
N LEU A 80 -21.51 -7.98 0.70
CA LEU A 80 -20.62 -9.03 1.18
C LEU A 80 -20.54 -9.08 2.71
N ASN A 81 -20.57 -7.94 3.38
CA ASN A 81 -20.62 -7.91 4.85
C ASN A 81 -21.91 -8.51 5.41
N ARG A 82 -23.05 -8.28 4.75
CA ARG A 82 -24.32 -8.88 5.15
C ARG A 82 -24.26 -10.40 4.99
N GLU A 83 -23.81 -10.89 3.84
CA GLU A 83 -23.63 -12.32 3.58
C GLU A 83 -22.68 -12.97 4.59
N ARG A 84 -21.52 -12.34 4.84
CA ARG A 84 -20.57 -12.82 5.86
C ARG A 84 -21.22 -12.95 7.24
N ASN A 85 -22.05 -12.00 7.63
CA ASN A 85 -22.73 -12.04 8.92
C ASN A 85 -23.80 -13.13 9.00
N LEU A 86 -24.47 -13.44 7.89
CA LEU A 86 -25.42 -14.57 7.82
C LEU A 86 -24.68 -15.90 7.95
N LEU A 87 -23.63 -16.10 7.15
CA LEU A 87 -22.81 -17.32 7.21
C LEU A 87 -22.19 -17.52 8.60
N LYS A 88 -21.77 -16.45 9.28
CA LYS A 88 -21.28 -16.54 10.67
C LYS A 88 -22.34 -17.07 11.63
N LYS A 89 -23.60 -16.64 11.50
CA LYS A 89 -24.70 -17.15 12.33
C LYS A 89 -24.99 -18.62 12.04
N GLU A 90 -24.98 -19.02 10.78
CA GLU A 90 -25.16 -20.42 10.39
C GLU A 90 -24.03 -21.30 10.95
N LEU A 91 -22.78 -20.83 10.90
CA LEU A 91 -21.64 -21.53 11.49
C LEU A 91 -21.77 -21.67 13.02
N GLU A 92 -22.25 -20.65 13.71
CA GLU A 92 -22.51 -20.72 15.16
C GLU A 92 -23.59 -21.77 15.47
N GLN A 93 -24.67 -21.81 14.70
CA GLN A 93 -25.73 -22.81 14.85
C GLN A 93 -25.20 -24.23 14.67
N VAL A 94 -24.48 -24.50 13.58
CA VAL A 94 -23.89 -25.83 13.32
C VAL A 94 -22.90 -26.23 14.42
N LYS A 95 -22.08 -25.30 14.92
CA LYS A 95 -21.17 -25.58 16.04
C LYS A 95 -21.94 -25.99 17.30
N THR A 96 -23.02 -25.27 17.63
CA THR A 96 -23.84 -25.63 18.79
C THR A 96 -24.47 -27.01 18.62
N GLU A 97 -25.01 -27.34 17.45
CA GLU A 97 -25.56 -28.66 17.14
C GLU A 97 -24.51 -29.77 17.33
N LEU A 98 -23.31 -29.59 16.80
CA LEU A 98 -22.20 -30.55 16.97
C LEU A 98 -21.83 -30.75 18.45
N THR A 99 -21.75 -29.68 19.25
CA THR A 99 -21.47 -29.82 20.69
C THR A 99 -22.57 -30.57 21.44
N THR A 100 -23.84 -30.37 21.07
CA THR A 100 -24.95 -31.11 21.69
C THR A 100 -24.93 -32.59 21.33
N LEU A 101 -24.60 -32.94 20.08
CA LEU A 101 -24.46 -34.33 19.65
C LEU A 101 -23.26 -35.02 20.32
N GLN A 102 -22.13 -34.32 20.45
CA GLN A 102 -20.95 -34.82 21.17
C GLN A 102 -21.28 -35.16 22.64
N GLN A 103 -22.02 -34.29 23.33
CA GLN A 103 -22.44 -34.53 24.72
C GLN A 103 -23.43 -35.70 24.86
N GLN A 104 -24.27 -35.94 23.85
CA GLN A 104 -25.17 -37.10 23.83
C GLN A 104 -24.44 -38.43 23.55
N THR A 105 -23.28 -38.38 22.89
CA THR A 105 -22.45 -39.58 22.66
C THR A 105 -21.54 -39.95 23.85
N THR A 106 -21.43 -39.11 24.88
CA THR A 106 -20.60 -39.38 26.07
C THR A 106 -21.44 -39.76 27.30
N THR A 107 -21.81 -41.04 27.40
CA THR A 107 -22.12 -41.72 28.67
C THR A 107 -21.18 -42.90 28.88
N SER A 108 -19.95 -42.60 29.32
CA SER A 108 -19.10 -43.43 30.20
C SER A 108 -17.75 -42.73 30.43
N PRO A 109 -17.23 -42.70 31.67
CA PRO A 109 -15.87 -42.20 31.93
C PRO A 109 -14.84 -43.31 31.70
N PRO A 110 -13.61 -42.94 31.31
CA PRO A 110 -12.51 -43.36 32.17
C PRO A 110 -11.48 -42.27 32.44
N THR A 111 -11.04 -42.28 33.68
CA THR A 111 -9.74 -41.86 34.19
C THR A 111 -8.64 -42.76 33.64
N VAL A 112 -7.62 -42.22 32.96
CA VAL A 112 -6.24 -42.74 32.80
C VAL A 112 -5.38 -41.51 32.46
N GLU A 113 -4.65 -40.93 33.41
CA GLU A 113 -3.21 -41.14 33.65
C GLU A 113 -2.32 -40.79 32.44
N GLU A 114 -1.45 -39.80 32.67
CA GLU A 114 -0.41 -39.30 31.78
C GLU A 114 0.64 -40.39 31.54
N ASP A 115 0.79 -40.80 30.28
CA ASP A 115 2.03 -41.42 29.80
C ASP A 115 2.48 -40.66 28.55
N ILE A 116 3.64 -40.02 28.67
CA ILE A 116 4.34 -39.33 27.59
C ILE A 116 5.09 -40.40 26.80
N ASP A 117 4.57 -40.75 25.62
CA ASP A 117 5.34 -41.47 24.60
C ASP A 117 5.65 -40.51 23.45
N THR A 118 6.91 -40.07 23.41
CA THR A 118 7.49 -39.38 22.26
C THR A 118 7.66 -40.38 21.13
N ASP A 119 6.73 -40.37 20.18
CA ASP A 119 7.01 -40.96 18.88
C ASP A 119 6.59 -40.07 17.71
N GLN A 120 7.43 -40.18 16.70
CA GLN A 120 7.67 -39.25 15.61
C GLN A 120 6.42 -39.05 14.76
N ASN A 121 5.95 -37.81 14.69
CA ASN A 121 5.18 -37.37 13.54
C ASN A 121 5.82 -36.11 12.97
N TYR A 122 6.43 -36.27 11.80
CA TYR A 122 6.90 -35.17 10.96
C TYR A 122 5.70 -34.26 10.70
N THR A 123 5.69 -33.09 11.32
CA THR A 123 4.86 -31.97 10.92
C THR A 123 5.35 -31.48 9.55
N GLU A 124 4.86 -32.13 8.49
CA GLU A 124 4.77 -31.52 7.17
C GLU A 124 3.76 -30.37 7.26
N GLY A 125 4.23 -29.22 7.73
CA GLY A 125 3.44 -28.03 7.94
C GLY A 125 4.21 -27.08 8.81
N TYR A 126 4.40 -25.85 8.32
CA TYR A 126 5.09 -24.79 9.05
C TYR A 126 4.62 -24.73 10.51
N ALA A 127 5.56 -24.87 11.46
CA ALA A 127 5.33 -24.97 12.91
C ALA A 127 4.89 -23.64 13.56
N PHE A 128 4.02 -22.89 12.88
CA PHE A 128 3.46 -21.61 13.33
C PHE A 128 1.92 -21.66 13.45
N GLU A 129 1.30 -22.85 13.37
CA GLU A 129 -0.08 -22.96 13.83
C GLU A 129 -0.17 -22.42 15.25
N ASN A 130 -1.16 -21.57 15.51
CA ASN A 130 -1.40 -20.87 16.79
C ASN A 130 -1.42 -21.86 17.96
N GLN A 131 -0.25 -22.27 18.44
CA GLN A 131 -0.12 -22.99 19.68
C GLN A 131 -0.55 -22.02 20.76
N ALA A 132 -1.28 -22.52 21.76
CA ALA A 132 -1.70 -21.76 22.94
C ALA A 132 -0.54 -21.11 23.73
N TYR A 133 0.70 -21.23 23.24
CA TYR A 133 1.88 -20.49 23.67
C TYR A 133 1.75 -18.96 23.55
N SER A 134 0.84 -18.40 22.76
CA SER A 134 0.66 -16.94 22.68
C SER A 134 0.28 -16.30 24.02
N GLU A 135 -0.48 -17.00 24.87
CA GLU A 135 -0.82 -16.53 26.21
C GLU A 135 0.39 -16.55 27.15
N VAL A 136 1.27 -17.55 27.00
CA VAL A 136 2.53 -17.67 27.76
C VAL A 136 3.56 -16.63 27.28
N LEU A 137 3.64 -16.38 25.97
CA LEU A 137 4.56 -15.40 25.37
C LEU A 137 4.17 -13.95 25.67
N ASN A 138 2.88 -13.68 25.94
CA ASN A 138 2.38 -12.37 26.34
C ASN A 138 2.41 -12.14 27.87
N ASP A 139 2.96 -13.06 28.67
CA ASP A 139 3.19 -12.81 30.10
C ASP A 139 4.46 -11.97 30.31
N PHE A 140 4.31 -10.66 30.30
CA PHE A 140 5.41 -9.72 30.53
C PHE A 140 5.84 -9.62 32.02
N LYS A 141 5.18 -10.31 32.95
CA LYS A 141 5.44 -10.17 34.40
C LYS A 141 6.91 -10.40 34.79
N PRO A 142 7.60 -11.46 34.30
CA PRO A 142 8.99 -11.71 34.69
C PRO A 142 9.92 -10.57 34.24
N ILE A 143 9.69 -10.04 33.03
CA ILE A 143 10.47 -8.96 32.44
C ILE A 143 10.22 -7.66 33.20
N VAL A 144 8.95 -7.31 33.44
CA VAL A 144 8.58 -6.12 34.22
C VAL A 144 9.19 -6.17 35.62
N GLN A 145 9.20 -7.34 36.26
CA GLN A 145 9.80 -7.52 37.59
C GLN A 145 11.33 -7.33 37.55
N TRP A 146 12.01 -7.87 36.53
CA TRP A 146 13.44 -7.68 36.33
C TRP A 146 13.83 -6.21 36.12
N PHE A 147 13.03 -5.44 35.37
CA PHE A 147 13.26 -4.01 35.17
C PHE A 147 12.94 -3.17 36.42
N LYS A 148 11.90 -3.52 37.17
CA LYS A 148 11.59 -2.89 38.47
C LYS A 148 12.73 -3.04 39.46
N GLN A 149 13.39 -4.20 39.51
CA GLN A 149 14.58 -4.41 40.34
C GLN A 149 15.74 -3.46 39.98
N ARG A 150 15.77 -2.97 38.75
CA ARG A 150 16.76 -2.01 38.23
C ARG A 150 16.27 -0.57 38.23
N GLN A 151 15.16 -0.29 38.91
CA GLN A 151 14.49 1.03 38.95
C GLN A 151 14.08 1.57 37.57
N ILE A 152 13.76 0.69 36.63
CA ILE A 152 13.26 1.06 35.30
C ILE A 152 11.76 0.70 35.24
N ILE A 153 10.93 1.69 34.94
CA ILE A 153 9.49 1.50 34.74
C ILE A 153 9.25 1.18 33.27
N ILE A 154 8.64 0.02 33.00
CA ILE A 154 8.21 -0.39 31.66
C ILE A 154 6.72 -0.64 31.68
N GLU A 155 6.03 -0.11 30.68
CA GLU A 155 4.62 -0.38 30.39
C GLU A 155 4.53 -1.24 29.12
N PRO A 156 4.35 -2.56 29.25
CA PRO A 156 4.25 -3.44 28.09
C PRO A 156 2.99 -3.10 27.29
N ASN A 157 3.14 -2.88 25.99
CA ASN A 157 2.00 -2.71 25.09
C ASN A 157 1.54 -4.09 24.58
N ALA A 158 0.63 -4.72 25.33
CA ALA A 158 0.07 -6.03 24.97
C ALA A 158 -0.59 -6.06 23.58
N LYS A 159 -1.12 -4.93 23.10
CA LYS A 159 -1.76 -4.84 21.77
C LYS A 159 -0.76 -4.84 20.61
N ALA A 160 0.47 -4.37 20.83
CA ALA A 160 1.52 -4.41 19.81
C ALA A 160 2.22 -5.78 19.74
N SER A 161 2.00 -6.64 20.74
CA SER A 161 2.57 -7.98 20.85
C SER A 161 1.69 -9.07 20.24
N ASP A 162 0.45 -8.73 19.88
CA ASP A 162 -0.43 -9.64 19.16
C ASP A 162 0.05 -9.79 17.71
N ILE A 163 0.93 -10.76 17.50
CA ILE A 163 1.46 -11.16 16.19
C ILE A 163 0.64 -12.28 15.55
N SER A 164 -0.52 -12.64 16.12
CA SER A 164 -1.29 -13.81 15.70
C SER A 164 -1.67 -13.77 14.21
N GLY A 165 -1.40 -14.88 13.52
CA GLY A 165 -1.92 -15.25 12.20
C GLY A 165 -1.36 -14.48 11.00
N TYR A 166 -1.33 -13.14 11.03
CA TYR A 166 -0.99 -12.35 9.85
C TYR A 166 0.51 -12.39 9.50
N PHE A 167 1.38 -12.33 10.49
CA PHE A 167 2.82 -12.26 10.23
C PHE A 167 3.43 -13.62 9.89
N ASP A 168 2.86 -14.70 10.42
CA ASP A 168 3.34 -16.06 10.22
C ASP A 168 3.07 -16.53 8.78
N GLU A 169 1.85 -16.32 8.28
CA GLU A 169 1.51 -16.62 6.88
C GLU A 169 2.39 -15.83 5.90
N MET A 170 2.66 -14.56 6.20
CA MET A 170 3.54 -13.73 5.41
C MET A 170 5.00 -14.19 5.49
N ALA A 171 5.47 -14.63 6.66
CA ALA A 171 6.82 -15.17 6.83
C ALA A 171 7.04 -16.44 6.01
N VAL A 172 6.03 -17.32 5.97
CA VAL A 172 6.03 -18.53 5.13
C VAL A 172 6.11 -18.16 3.65
N MET A 173 5.20 -17.30 3.16
CA MET A 173 5.19 -16.87 1.75
C MET A 173 6.50 -16.17 1.34
N LEU A 174 7.09 -15.38 2.25
CA LEU A 174 8.39 -14.74 2.03
C LEU A 174 9.53 -15.77 2.00
N GLY A 175 9.49 -16.77 2.87
CA GLY A 175 10.46 -17.85 2.94
C GLY A 175 10.46 -18.72 1.68
N ASP A 176 9.28 -19.14 1.22
CA ASP A 176 9.11 -19.95 -0.01
C ASP A 176 9.69 -19.26 -1.25
N ASN A 177 9.63 -17.92 -1.29
CA ASN A 177 10.05 -17.11 -2.43
C ASN A 177 11.34 -16.33 -2.16
N LEU A 178 12.13 -16.71 -1.14
CA LEU A 178 13.26 -15.91 -0.66
C LEU A 178 14.28 -15.65 -1.76
N ALA A 179 14.59 -16.64 -2.60
CA ALA A 179 15.56 -16.48 -3.70
C ALA A 179 15.16 -15.40 -4.72
N LEU A 180 13.86 -15.16 -4.91
CA LEU A 180 13.35 -14.12 -5.81
C LEU A 180 13.21 -12.78 -5.09
N LEU A 181 12.80 -12.79 -3.82
CA LEU A 181 12.48 -11.59 -3.05
C LEU A 181 13.67 -10.97 -2.31
N GLU A 182 14.78 -11.70 -2.14
CA GLU A 182 15.98 -11.24 -1.44
C GLU A 182 16.50 -9.87 -1.94
N PRO A 183 16.63 -9.60 -3.25
CA PRO A 183 17.09 -8.29 -3.73
C PRO A 183 16.16 -7.14 -3.36
N LEU A 184 14.84 -7.40 -3.37
CA LEU A 184 13.83 -6.44 -2.95
C LEU A 184 13.89 -6.19 -1.44
N LEU A 185 13.98 -7.26 -0.64
CA LEU A 185 14.03 -7.18 0.81
C LEU A 185 15.28 -6.41 1.28
N GLU A 186 16.44 -6.68 0.69
CA GLU A 186 17.66 -5.95 1.04
C GLU A 186 17.60 -4.49 0.58
N GLY A 187 16.98 -4.21 -0.58
CA GLY A 187 16.71 -2.85 -1.04
C GLY A 187 15.84 -2.05 -0.07
N ILE A 188 14.76 -2.67 0.45
CA ILE A 188 13.89 -2.06 1.46
C ILE A 188 14.66 -1.83 2.77
N ARG A 189 15.38 -2.86 3.27
CA ARG A 189 16.19 -2.76 4.50
C ARG A 189 17.24 -1.66 4.43
N TYR A 190 17.93 -1.52 3.30
CA TYR A 190 18.91 -0.47 3.09
C TYR A 190 18.27 0.93 3.20
N ARG A 191 17.12 1.14 2.55
CA ARG A 191 16.45 2.45 2.52
C ARG A 191 15.84 2.84 3.85
N GLN A 192 15.20 1.89 4.54
CA GLN A 192 14.69 2.13 5.90
C GLN A 192 15.82 2.55 6.85
N ARG A 193 16.97 1.87 6.80
CA ARG A 193 18.16 2.25 7.59
C ARG A 193 18.70 3.66 7.26
N LYS A 194 18.51 4.13 6.03
CA LYS A 194 19.00 5.44 5.56
C LYS A 194 17.93 6.54 5.59
N GLY A 195 16.69 6.22 5.98
CA GLY A 195 15.59 7.19 6.04
C GLY A 195 15.03 7.60 4.68
N TYR A 196 15.22 6.79 3.63
CA TYR A 196 14.62 7.05 2.32
C TYR A 196 13.19 6.49 2.25
N ASP A 197 12.27 7.28 1.71
CA ASP A 197 10.84 6.98 1.55
C ASP A 197 10.50 6.34 0.19
N LYS A 198 11.41 6.44 -0.78
CA LYS A 198 11.20 6.00 -2.18
C LYS A 198 12.21 4.97 -2.62
N PHE A 199 11.74 3.97 -3.36
CA PHE A 199 12.51 2.91 -3.99
C PHE A 199 12.11 2.74 -5.45
N ASN A 200 13.10 2.57 -6.33
CA ASN A 200 12.87 2.14 -7.70
C ASN A 200 13.49 0.75 -7.88
N LEU A 201 12.68 -0.20 -8.34
CA LEU A 201 13.08 -1.57 -8.62
C LEU A 201 12.84 -1.87 -10.09
N GLU A 202 13.89 -2.28 -10.78
CA GLU A 202 13.80 -2.72 -12.17
C GLU A 202 13.36 -4.18 -12.21
N LEU A 203 12.21 -4.44 -12.84
CA LEU A 203 11.61 -5.78 -12.88
C LEU A 203 12.11 -6.64 -14.04
N ASN A 204 12.73 -6.02 -15.07
CA ASN A 204 13.23 -6.70 -16.26
C ASN A 204 14.06 -7.98 -16.00
N PRO A 205 15.01 -8.01 -15.06
CA PRO A 205 15.80 -9.22 -14.80
C PRO A 205 15.02 -10.35 -14.10
N TYR A 206 13.83 -10.07 -13.59
CA TYR A 206 13.00 -11.01 -12.81
C TYR A 206 11.76 -11.49 -13.56
N ILE A 207 11.52 -11.01 -14.78
CA ILE A 207 10.45 -11.52 -15.64
C ILE A 207 10.96 -12.85 -16.24
N PRO A 208 10.39 -14.01 -15.89
CA PRO A 208 10.65 -15.23 -16.64
C PRO A 208 10.23 -14.95 -18.08
N LYS A 209 11.11 -15.20 -19.05
CA LYS A 209 10.76 -15.12 -20.47
C LYS A 209 9.48 -15.93 -20.64
N LEU A 210 8.36 -15.25 -20.88
CA LEU A 210 7.11 -15.89 -21.27
C LEU A 210 7.44 -16.61 -22.58
N CYS A 211 7.72 -17.91 -22.48
CA CYS A 211 7.93 -18.75 -23.63
C CYS A 211 6.69 -18.63 -24.51
N GLU A 212 6.96 -18.30 -25.77
CA GLU A 212 6.03 -18.24 -26.88
C GLU A 212 5.13 -19.48 -26.90
N ILE A 213 3.81 -19.24 -26.86
CA ILE A 213 2.78 -20.13 -27.42
C ILE A 213 1.87 -19.25 -28.27
#